data_AF-A0A4Q2DS54-F1
#
_entry.id   AF-A0A4Q2DS54-F1
#
_cell.length_a   1.000
_cell.length_b   1.000
_cell.length_c   1.000
_cell.angle_alpha   90.00
_cell.angle_beta   90.00
_cell.angle_gamma   90.00
#
_symmetry.space_group_name_H-M   'P 1'
#
loop_
_entity.id
_entity.type
_entity.pdbx_description
1 polymer ?
#
loop_
_entity_poly.entity_id
_entity_poly.type
_entity_poly.pdbx_seq_one_letter_code
_entity_poly.pdbx_strand_id
1 'polypeptide(L)'
;MTDHDETQEFPCILKVTDGSRTNFSTKVSSSELNKFHAAYGSLLKSSMGELRKRDKKREKANAEQAAKRKKRMTEPVTVEGPKRGNGRRKRQRQLKAALKQQESQKKFKEREEVRKKAEVVIP
;
A
#
# COMPACT_ATOMS: atom_id res chain seq x y z
N MET A 1 -37.42 -1.42 -35.51
CA MET A 1 -36.65 -2.23 -34.55
C MET A 1 -36.34 -3.51 -35.26
N THR A 2 -35.11 -3.68 -35.75
CA THR A 2 -34.67 -4.92 -36.37
C THR A 2 -34.30 -5.88 -35.24
N ASP A 3 -35.07 -6.95 -35.11
CA ASP A 3 -34.81 -8.07 -34.22
C ASP A 3 -33.45 -8.66 -34.61
N HIS A 4 -32.44 -8.50 -33.73
CA HIS A 4 -31.14 -9.11 -33.93
C HIS A 4 -31.25 -10.61 -33.61
N ASP A 5 -30.94 -11.42 -34.62
CA ASP A 5 -31.08 -12.87 -34.68
C ASP A 5 -30.62 -13.60 -33.40
N GLU A 6 -31.51 -14.38 -32.80
CA GLU A 6 -31.23 -15.34 -31.70
C GLU A 6 -30.21 -16.43 -32.09
N THR A 7 -29.78 -16.47 -33.36
CA THR A 7 -28.79 -17.42 -33.91
C THR A 7 -27.40 -16.81 -34.11
N GLN A 8 -27.20 -15.54 -33.77
CA GLN A 8 -25.92 -14.88 -34.04
C GLN A 8 -24.85 -15.31 -33.03
N GLU A 9 -23.93 -16.16 -33.48
CA GLU A 9 -22.76 -16.55 -32.68
C GLU A 9 -21.70 -15.45 -32.68
N PHE A 10 -21.22 -15.08 -31.49
CA PHE A 10 -20.18 -14.07 -31.29
C PHE A 10 -18.87 -14.75 -30.85
N PRO A 11 -18.05 -15.25 -31.78
CA PRO A 11 -16.78 -15.88 -31.44
C PRO A 11 -15.75 -14.83 -30.97
N CYS A 12 -14.94 -15.21 -29.99
CA CYS A 12 -13.87 -14.38 -29.44
C CYS A 12 -12.50 -14.87 -29.94
N ILE A 13 -11.59 -13.95 -30.24
CA ILE A 13 -10.18 -14.27 -30.56
C ILE A 13 -9.30 -13.95 -29.36
N LEU A 14 -8.47 -14.92 -28.97
CA LEU A 14 -7.41 -14.75 -28.00
C LEU A 14 -6.07 -14.86 -28.70
N LYS A 15 -5.17 -13.92 -28.40
CA LYS A 15 -3.81 -13.90 -28.93
C LYS A 15 -2.83 -13.86 -27.76
N VAL A 16 -1.80 -14.68 -27.84
CA VAL A 16 -0.73 -14.73 -26.84
C VAL A 16 0.58 -14.39 -27.54
N THR A 17 1.37 -13.53 -26.90
CA THR A 17 2.73 -13.18 -27.31
C THR A 17 3.61 -12.98 -26.09
N ASP A 18 4.84 -13.51 -26.16
CA ASP A 18 5.92 -13.19 -25.21
C ASP A 18 6.92 -12.17 -25.82
N GLY A 19 6.47 -11.41 -26.84
CA GLY A 19 7.30 -10.44 -27.56
C GLY A 19 8.39 -11.05 -28.45
N SER A 20 8.49 -12.39 -28.53
CA SER A 20 9.51 -13.09 -29.30
C SER A 20 8.91 -14.25 -30.12
N ARG A 21 9.21 -15.50 -29.74
CA ARG A 21 8.96 -16.71 -30.55
C ARG A 21 7.58 -17.32 -30.33
N THR A 22 6.99 -17.14 -29.15
CA THR A 22 5.70 -17.74 -28.80
C THR A 22 4.58 -16.81 -29.22
N ASN A 23 4.06 -17.02 -30.42
CA ASN A 23 2.88 -16.32 -30.92
C ASN A 23 1.86 -17.34 -31.39
N PHE A 24 0.77 -17.48 -30.63
CA PHE A 24 -0.34 -18.34 -31.03
C PHE A 24 -1.67 -17.63 -30.79
N SER A 25 -2.66 -18.03 -31.58
CA SER A 25 -3.99 -17.47 -31.51
C SER A 25 -5.01 -18.60 -31.48
N THR A 26 -6.09 -18.38 -30.75
CA THR A 26 -7.22 -19.31 -30.68
C THR A 26 -8.53 -18.54 -30.86
N LYS A 27 -9.49 -19.19 -31.51
CA LYS A 27 -10.87 -18.71 -31.64
C LYS A 27 -11.72 -19.53 -30.68
N VAL A 28 -12.52 -18.85 -29.85
CA VAL A 28 -13.42 -19.48 -28.89
C VAL A 28 -14.85 -19.17 -29.32
N SER A 29 -15.61 -20.22 -29.62
CA SER A 29 -17.05 -20.15 -29.89
C SER A 29 -17.85 -20.06 -28.59
N SER A 30 -19.11 -19.65 -28.68
CA SER A 30 -20.01 -19.57 -27.51
C SER A 30 -20.26 -20.93 -26.86
N SER A 31 -20.32 -22.01 -27.65
CA SER A 31 -20.58 -23.38 -27.19
C SER A 31 -19.46 -23.96 -26.30
N GLU A 32 -18.21 -23.52 -26.50
CA GLU A 32 -17.04 -24.03 -25.78
C GLU A 32 -16.62 -23.13 -24.62
N LEU A 33 -17.31 -22.00 -24.41
CA LEU A 33 -16.93 -20.96 -23.47
C LEU A 33 -16.78 -21.49 -22.05
N ASN A 34 -17.73 -22.28 -21.56
CA ASN A 34 -17.69 -22.82 -20.19
C ASN A 34 -16.46 -23.73 -19.97
N LYS A 35 -16.13 -24.58 -20.95
CA LYS A 35 -14.95 -25.46 -20.90
C LYS A 35 -13.66 -24.64 -20.94
N PHE A 36 -13.61 -23.65 -21.82
CA PHE A 36 -12.49 -22.73 -21.93
C PHE A 36 -12.25 -21.98 -20.61
N HIS A 37 -13.29 -21.41 -20.01
CA HIS A 37 -13.19 -20.68 -18.73
C HIS A 37 -12.67 -21.56 -17.60
N ALA A 38 -13.11 -22.81 -17.50
CA ALA A 38 -12.63 -23.73 -16.48
C ALA A 38 -11.14 -24.05 -16.64
N ALA A 39 -10.72 -24.44 -17.86
CA ALA A 39 -9.33 -24.80 -18.14
C ALA A 39 -8.38 -23.59 -18.07
N TYR A 40 -8.71 -22.51 -18.78
CA TYR A 40 -7.90 -21.30 -18.83
C TYR A 40 -7.86 -20.56 -17.49
N GLY A 41 -8.98 -20.53 -16.76
CA GLY A 41 -9.04 -19.93 -15.42
C GLY A 41 -8.18 -20.67 -14.41
N SER A 42 -8.14 -22.01 -14.46
CA SER A 42 -7.23 -22.81 -13.63
C SER A 42 -5.76 -22.56 -14.01
N LEU A 43 -5.46 -22.52 -15.31
CA LEU A 43 -4.12 -22.23 -15.82
C LEU A 43 -3.59 -20.88 -15.31
N LEU A 44 -4.36 -19.80 -15.46
CA LEU A 44 -3.96 -18.47 -15.01
C LEU A 44 -3.76 -18.37 -13.50
N LYS A 45 -4.64 -18.99 -12.71
CA LYS A 45 -4.50 -19.00 -11.25
C LYS A 45 -3.23 -19.72 -10.81
N SER A 46 -2.85 -20.79 -11.52
CA SER A 46 -1.62 -21.53 -11.24
C SER A 46 -0.36 -20.78 -11.68
N SER A 47 -0.38 -20.10 -12.83
CA SER A 47 0.79 -19.41 -13.37
C SER A 47 1.06 -18.05 -12.74
N MET A 48 0.02 -17.30 -12.34
CA MET A 48 0.16 -15.94 -11.80
C MET A 48 0.23 -15.87 -10.26
N GLY A 49 0.85 -16.87 -9.62
CA GLY A 49 0.92 -16.99 -8.16
C GLY A 49 1.97 -16.12 -7.45
N GLU A 50 2.91 -15.51 -8.18
CA GLU A 50 4.08 -14.84 -7.60
C GLU A 50 3.78 -13.43 -7.02
N LEU A 51 2.58 -12.93 -7.22
CA LEU A 51 2.15 -11.63 -6.69
C LEU A 51 2.11 -11.65 -5.16
N ARG A 52 2.60 -10.56 -4.53
CA ARG A 52 2.54 -10.42 -3.07
C ARG A 52 1.10 -10.45 -2.58
N LYS A 53 0.81 -11.33 -1.62
CA LYS A 53 -0.46 -11.36 -0.89
C LYS A 53 -0.81 -9.98 -0.34
N ARG A 54 -2.09 -9.60 -0.46
CA ARG A 54 -2.60 -8.28 -0.07
C ARG A 54 -2.31 -7.98 1.40
N ASP A 55 -2.40 -8.97 2.27
CA ASP A 55 -2.17 -8.79 3.71
C ASP A 55 -0.71 -8.47 4.02
N LYS A 56 0.23 -9.22 3.42
CA LYS A 56 1.67 -8.94 3.55
C LYS A 56 2.05 -7.55 3.02
N LYS A 57 1.35 -7.05 1.99
CA LYS A 57 1.50 -5.67 1.49
C LYS A 57 0.96 -4.65 2.50
N ARG A 58 -0.22 -4.90 3.09
CA ARG A 58 -0.83 -4.03 4.12
C ARG A 58 0.01 -3.98 5.40
N GLU A 59 0.49 -5.13 5.88
CA GLU A 59 1.36 -5.23 7.04
C GLU A 59 2.66 -4.47 6.83
N LYS A 60 3.31 -4.64 5.67
CA LYS A 60 4.51 -3.86 5.33
C LYS A 60 4.23 -2.36 5.33
N ALA A 61 3.11 -1.91 4.74
CA ALA A 61 2.73 -0.50 4.76
C ALA A 61 2.49 0.02 6.18
N ASN A 62 1.83 -0.77 7.03
CA ASN A 62 1.61 -0.42 8.44
C ASN A 62 2.93 -0.34 9.23
N ALA A 63 3.84 -1.29 9.01
CA ALA A 63 5.17 -1.29 9.63
C ALA A 63 5.99 -0.07 9.22
N GLU A 64 5.98 0.29 7.93
CA GLU A 64 6.65 1.50 7.42
C GLU A 64 6.02 2.78 8.00
N GLN A 65 4.70 2.84 8.12
CA GLN A 65 4.02 3.97 8.77
C GLN A 65 4.37 4.07 10.26
N ALA A 66 4.42 2.95 10.98
CA ALA A 66 4.82 2.91 12.37
C ALA A 66 6.28 3.36 12.55
N ALA A 67 7.19 2.89 11.68
CA ALA A 67 8.58 3.33 11.66
C ALA A 67 8.68 4.84 11.38
N LYS A 68 7.93 5.37 10.41
CA LYS A 68 7.89 6.81 10.10
C LYS A 68 7.35 7.64 11.26
N ARG A 69 6.34 7.14 11.99
CA ARG A 69 5.83 7.78 13.22
C ARG A 69 6.91 7.79 14.31
N LYS A 70 7.60 6.67 14.55
CA LYS A 70 8.70 6.58 15.51
C LYS A 70 9.86 7.53 15.17
N LYS A 71 10.26 7.60 13.90
CA LYS A 71 11.27 8.54 13.41
C LYS A 71 10.89 9.99 13.68
N ARG A 72 9.65 10.39 13.35
CA ARG A 72 9.13 11.75 13.64
C ARG A 72 9.10 12.12 15.13
N MET A 73 8.99 11.14 16.02
CA MET A 73 9.01 11.37 17.48
C MET A 73 10.44 11.45 18.04
N THR A 74 11.38 10.72 17.44
CA THR A 74 12.73 10.51 17.98
C THR A 74 13.77 11.43 17.36
N GLU A 75 13.67 11.69 16.05
CA GLU A 75 14.63 12.53 15.32
C GLU A 75 14.39 14.01 15.65
N PRO A 76 15.39 14.74 16.15
CA PRO A 76 15.22 16.14 16.53
C PRO A 76 14.92 17.01 15.31
N VAL A 77 13.86 17.83 15.38
CA VAL A 77 13.58 18.82 14.32
C VAL A 77 14.68 19.90 14.32
N THR A 78 15.56 19.88 13.32
CA THR A 78 16.52 20.96 13.07
C THR A 78 15.81 22.23 12.59
N VAL A 79 16.08 23.34 13.28
CA VAL A 79 15.55 24.66 12.92
C VAL A 79 16.60 25.38 12.09
N GLU A 80 16.33 25.54 10.80
CA GLU A 80 17.25 26.18 9.85
C GLU A 80 16.61 27.40 9.20
N GLY A 81 17.39 28.46 9.03
CA GLY A 81 17.02 29.64 8.23
C GLY A 81 16.91 30.96 9.00
N PRO A 82 16.72 32.07 8.26
CA PRO A 82 16.78 33.43 8.81
C PRO A 82 15.60 33.76 9.74
N LYS A 83 15.85 34.60 10.75
CA LYS A 83 14.85 35.02 11.76
C LYS A 83 13.81 35.99 11.19
N ARG A 84 14.19 36.76 10.16
CA ARG A 84 13.39 37.81 9.51
C ARG A 84 13.40 37.60 7.99
N GLY A 85 12.46 38.21 7.27
CA GLY A 85 12.40 38.15 5.81
C GLY A 85 11.92 36.81 5.24
N ASN A 86 12.31 36.51 4.00
CA ASN A 86 11.92 35.29 3.31
C ASN A 86 12.45 34.05 4.08
N GLY A 87 11.59 33.05 4.30
CA GLY A 87 11.93 31.88 5.13
C GLY A 87 11.52 31.98 6.61
N ARG A 88 11.12 33.14 7.13
CA ARG A 88 10.63 33.29 8.52
C ARG A 88 9.47 32.34 8.86
N ARG A 89 8.52 32.19 7.95
CA ARG A 89 7.35 31.30 8.14
C ARG A 89 7.75 29.83 8.24
N LYS A 90 8.79 29.41 7.50
CA LYS A 90 9.35 28.06 7.55
C LYS A 90 10.05 27.81 8.90
N ARG A 91 10.86 28.77 9.35
CA ARG A 91 11.51 28.72 10.68
C ARG A 91 10.49 28.67 11.83
N GLN A 92 9.42 29.47 11.77
CA GLN A 92 8.36 29.44 12.77
C GLN A 92 7.65 28.08 12.84
N ARG A 93 7.41 27.44 11.68
CA ARG A 93 6.84 26.09 11.63
C ARG A 93 7.78 25.06 12.27
N GLN A 94 9.09 25.15 12.01
CA GLN A 94 10.09 24.27 12.63
C GLN A 94 10.18 24.48 14.15
N LEU A 95 10.16 25.72 14.63
CA LEU A 95 10.14 26.02 16.08
C LEU A 95 8.90 25.45 16.77
N LYS A 96 7.71 25.62 16.17
CA LYS A 96 6.47 25.02 16.69
C LYS A 96 6.54 23.50 16.69
N ALA A 97 7.12 22.89 15.66
CA ALA A 97 7.30 21.44 15.59
C ALA A 97 8.28 20.93 16.65
N ALA A 98 9.39 21.63 16.89
CA ALA A 98 10.37 21.29 17.92
C ALA A 98 9.78 21.40 19.34
N LEU A 99 9.05 22.47 19.64
CA LEU A 99 8.35 22.64 20.93
C LEU A 99 7.34 21.51 21.17
N LYS A 100 6.52 21.19 20.15
CA LYS A 100 5.55 20.08 20.22
C LYS A 100 6.24 18.73 20.42
N GLN A 101 7.40 18.52 19.80
CA GLN A 101 8.19 17.30 19.99
C GLN A 101 8.70 17.19 21.43
N GLN A 102 9.27 18.26 21.98
CA GLN A 102 9.75 18.30 23.37
C GLN A 102 8.61 18.07 24.38
N GLU A 103 7.46 18.71 24.20
CA GLU A 103 6.28 18.48 25.04
C GLU A 103 5.82 17.02 24.99
N SER A 104 5.78 16.44 23.79
CA SER A 104 5.39 15.03 23.64
C SER A 104 6.38 14.06 24.29
N GLN A 105 7.68 14.35 24.23
CA GLN A 105 8.72 13.55 24.88
C GLN A 105 8.63 13.65 26.41
N LYS A 106 8.36 14.84 26.96
CA LYS A 106 8.13 15.03 28.41
C LYS A 106 6.93 14.23 28.90
N LYS A 107 5.78 14.36 28.23
CA LYS A 107 4.56 13.59 28.54
C LYS A 107 4.77 12.07 28.46
N PHE A 108 5.62 11.61 27.53
CA PHE A 108 5.96 10.20 27.42
C PHE A 108 6.81 9.72 28.61
N LYS A 109 7.85 10.48 28.99
CA LYS A 109 8.68 10.19 30.16
C LYS A 109 7.87 10.14 31.45
N GLU A 110 7.00 11.12 31.68
CA GLU A 110 6.10 11.16 32.84
C GLU A 110 5.21 9.90 32.91
N ARG A 111 4.68 9.44 31.78
CA ARG A 111 3.87 8.21 31.71
C ARG A 111 4.70 6.95 31.99
N GLU A 112 5.94 6.87 31.53
CA GLU A 112 6.83 5.75 31.86
C GLU A 112 7.21 5.73 33.33
N GLU A 113 7.48 6.89 33.93
CA GLU A 113 7.79 7.00 35.36
C GLU A 113 6.59 6.59 36.23
N VAL A 114 5.37 6.99 35.86
CA VAL A 114 4.14 6.55 36.55
C VAL A 114 3.94 5.03 36.44
N ARG A 115 4.20 4.44 35.25
CA ARG A 115 4.12 2.99 35.05
C ARG A 115 5.14 2.23 35.88
N LYS A 116 6.40 2.67 35.88
CA LYS A 116 7.47 2.07 36.69
C LYS A 116 7.17 2.16 38.19
N LYS A 117 6.65 3.31 38.65
CA LYS A 117 6.20 3.46 40.04
C LYS A 117 5.03 2.54 40.38
N ALA A 118 4.06 2.36 39.49
CA ALA A 118 2.95 1.45 39.70
C ALA A 118 3.40 -0.03 39.73
N GLU A 119 4.36 -0.41 38.89
CA GLU A 119 4.92 -1.77 38.81
C GLU A 119 5.75 -2.12 40.06
N VAL A 120 6.42 -1.14 40.68
CA VAL A 120 7.16 -1.31 41.95
C VAL A 120 6.23 -1.35 43.19
N VAL A 121 4.98 -0.88 43.06
CA VAL A 121 4.01 -0.79 44.16
C VAL A 121 3.11 -2.04 44.27
N ILE A 122 3.23 -3.01 43.35
CA ILE A 122 2.56 -4.31 43.44
C ILE A 122 3.57 -5.32 44.04
N PRO A 123 3.44 -5.72 45.32
CA PRO A 123 4.23 -6.81 45.90
C PRO A 123 3.83 -8.19 45.36
#